data_AF-A0A967URR9-F1
#
_entry.id   AF-A0A967URR9-F1
#
_cell.length_a   1.000
_cell.length_b   1.000
_cell.length_c   1.000
_cell.angle_alpha   90.00
_cell.angle_beta   90.00
_cell.angle_gamma   90.00
#
_symmetry.space_group_name_H-M   'P 1'
#
loop_
_entity.id
_entity.type
_entity.pdbx_description
1 polymer ?
#
loop_
_entity_poly.entity_id
_entity_poly.type
_entity_poly.pdbx_seq_one_letter_code
_entity_poly.pdbx_strand_id
1 'polypeptide(L)'
;DVQEAVGTSVNPKVIDVPSGEMGRSTIDGIAGDGIQLKAKARVTVRTNLDRLVGGATEETIIARVGEGIVTTIGSSETHKAVLENPDR
;
A
#
# COMPACT_ATOMS: atom_id res chain seq x y z
N ASP A 1 7.81 18.84 3.85
CA ASP A 1 6.39 19.11 3.55
C ASP A 1 6.12 19.94 2.31
N VAL A 2 6.18 21.28 2.34
CA VAL A 2 5.64 22.10 1.23
C VAL A 2 6.43 21.93 -0.07
N GLN A 3 7.76 21.89 0.00
CA GLN A 3 8.62 21.77 -1.19
C GLN A 3 8.50 20.38 -1.85
N GLU A 4 8.39 19.34 -1.03
CA GLU A 4 8.16 17.96 -1.49
C GLU A 4 6.75 17.77 -2.06
N ALA A 5 5.75 18.38 -1.44
CA ALA A 5 4.37 18.42 -1.93
C ALA A 5 4.26 19.08 -3.31
N VAL A 6 4.98 20.18 -3.53
CA VAL A 6 5.06 20.84 -4.85
C VAL A 6 5.72 19.90 -5.86
N GLY A 7 6.80 19.23 -5.49
CA GLY A 7 7.49 18.23 -6.33
C GLY A 7 6.56 17.09 -6.78
N THR A 8 5.86 16.46 -5.84
CA THR A 8 4.97 15.30 -6.11
C THR A 8 3.66 15.69 -6.79
N SER A 9 3.24 16.97 -6.73
CA SER A 9 2.05 17.44 -7.44
C SER A 9 2.29 17.60 -8.95
N VAL A 10 3.49 18.08 -9.31
CA VAL A 10 3.91 18.24 -10.71
C VAL A 10 4.39 16.92 -11.31
N ASN A 11 5.18 16.15 -10.55
CA ASN A 11 5.69 14.85 -10.95
C ASN A 11 5.19 13.76 -9.99
N PRO A 12 4.18 12.95 -10.38
CA PRO A 12 3.69 11.88 -9.50
C PRO A 12 4.82 10.91 -9.15
N LYS A 13 4.88 10.51 -7.87
CA LYS A 13 5.89 9.58 -7.37
C LYS A 13 5.31 8.18 -7.32
N VAL A 14 6.09 7.20 -7.77
CA VAL A 14 5.76 5.78 -7.60
C VAL A 14 6.42 5.27 -6.34
N ILE A 15 5.64 4.66 -5.45
CA ILE A 15 6.09 4.07 -4.20
C ILE A 15 5.78 2.56 -4.25
N ASP A 16 6.80 1.74 -4.03
CA ASP A 16 6.64 0.29 -3.90
C ASP A 16 6.41 -0.08 -2.42
N VAL A 17 5.42 -0.92 -2.16
CA VAL A 17 5.05 -1.45 -0.84
C VAL A 17 5.17 -2.97 -0.86
N PRO A 18 6.00 -3.58 -0.01
CA PRO A 18 6.91 -2.97 0.96
C PRO A 18 8.12 -2.29 0.28
N SER A 19 8.64 -1.22 0.88
CA SER A 19 9.85 -0.56 0.36
C SER A 19 11.06 -1.48 0.48
N GLY A 20 11.93 -1.48 -0.54
CA GLY A 20 13.09 -2.39 -0.63
C GLY A 20 14.08 -2.30 0.53
N GLU A 21 13.99 -1.24 1.34
CA GLU A 21 14.81 -1.02 2.53
C GLU A 21 14.38 -1.86 3.74
N MET A 22 13.14 -2.36 3.79
CA MET A 22 12.61 -3.11 4.93
C MET A 22 13.07 -4.59 4.98
N GLY A 23 13.96 -5.03 4.09
CA GLY A 23 14.50 -6.40 4.06
C GLY A 23 13.48 -7.51 3.70
N ARG A 24 12.19 -7.19 3.71
CA ARG A 24 11.09 -8.04 3.24
C ARG A 24 10.64 -7.54 1.88
N SER A 25 10.54 -8.46 0.92
CA SER A 25 10.11 -8.12 -0.44
C SER A 25 8.60 -8.18 -0.63
N THR A 26 7.85 -8.79 0.29
CA THR A 26 6.40 -8.99 0.19
C THR A 26 5.71 -8.66 1.50
N ILE A 27 4.47 -8.19 1.42
CA ILE A 27 3.53 -8.24 2.53
C ILE A 27 2.92 -9.64 2.53
N ASP A 28 3.03 -10.32 3.67
CA ASP A 28 2.54 -11.67 3.84
C ASP A 28 1.25 -11.63 4.67
N GLY A 29 0.21 -12.32 4.22
CA GLY A 29 -1.06 -12.48 4.93
C GLY A 29 -1.54 -13.92 4.88
N ILE A 30 -2.30 -14.36 5.89
CA ILE A 30 -2.88 -15.70 5.95
C ILE A 30 -4.39 -15.57 5.78
N ALA A 31 -4.96 -16.26 4.79
CA ALA A 31 -6.40 -16.32 4.58
C ALA A 31 -7.07 -17.32 5.54
N GLY A 32 -8.41 -17.28 5.64
CA GLY A 32 -9.17 -18.15 6.55
C GLY A 32 -8.98 -19.66 6.33
N ASP A 33 -8.56 -20.07 5.14
CA ASP A 33 -8.22 -21.44 4.77
C ASP A 33 -6.78 -21.86 5.18
N GLY A 34 -6.04 -20.98 5.86
CA GLY A 34 -4.68 -21.23 6.34
C GLY A 34 -3.59 -21.08 5.27
N ILE A 35 -3.92 -20.57 4.08
CA ILE A 35 -2.96 -20.37 3.01
C ILE A 35 -2.32 -18.98 3.12
N GLN A 36 -1.00 -18.94 3.03
CA GLN A 36 -0.23 -17.71 3.04
C GLN A 36 -0.17 -17.11 1.63
N LEU A 37 -0.63 -15.87 1.50
CA LEU A 37 -0.51 -15.05 0.30
C LEU A 37 0.62 -14.03 0.48
N LYS A 38 1.33 -13.77 -0.62
CA LYS A 38 2.42 -12.79 -0.70
C LYS A 38 2.04 -11.72 -1.71
N ALA A 39 1.88 -10.49 -1.24
CA ALA A 39 1.46 -9.37 -2.05
C ALA A 39 2.58 -8.32 -2.17
N LYS A 40 2.62 -7.68 -3.34
CA LYS A 40 3.42 -6.48 -3.62
C LYS A 40 2.48 -5.45 -4.23
N ALA A 41 2.52 -4.23 -3.73
CA ALA A 41 1.74 -3.13 -4.27
C ALA A 41 2.66 -2.05 -4.81
N ARG A 42 2.29 -1.47 -5.94
CA ARG A 42 2.94 -0.30 -6.52
C ARG A 42 1.92 0.81 -6.60
N VAL A 43 2.10 1.84 -5.78
CA VAL A 43 1.14 2.93 -5.64
C VAL A 43 1.72 4.19 -6.26
N THR A 44 0.94 4.85 -7.10
CA THR A 44 1.32 6.17 -7.64
C THR A 44 0.66 7.24 -6.81
N VAL A 45 1.46 8.06 -6.14
CA VAL A 45 0.99 9.13 -5.27
C VAL A 45 1.08 10.45 -6.01
N ARG A 46 -0.01 11.22 -5.98
CA ARG A 46 -0.07 12.60 -6.44
C ARG A 46 -0.52 13.47 -5.27
N THR A 47 0.28 14.48 -4.95
CA THR A 47 -0.07 15.41 -3.89
C THR A 47 -1.09 16.43 -4.38
N ASN A 48 -2.22 16.52 -3.68
CA ASN A 48 -3.23 17.55 -3.92
C ASN A 48 -2.88 18.79 -3.07
N LEU A 49 -2.40 19.85 -3.72
CA LEU A 49 -1.98 21.09 -3.06
C LEU A 49 -3.14 21.82 -2.36
N ASP A 50 -4.36 21.72 -2.89
CA ASP A 50 -5.54 22.41 -2.34
C ASP A 50 -5.96 21.87 -0.97
N ARG A 51 -5.49 20.67 -0.61
CA ARG A 51 -5.81 19.97 0.65
C ARG A 51 -4.58 19.59 1.46
N LEU A 52 -3.44 20.26 1.23
CA LEU A 52 -2.20 20.00 1.95
C LEU A 52 -2.25 20.58 3.38
N VAL A 53 -2.97 19.91 4.28
CA VAL A 53 -2.96 20.22 5.73
C VAL A 53 -2.44 18.98 6.45
N GLY A 54 -1.14 18.97 6.79
CA GLY A 54 -0.44 17.83 7.38
C GLY A 54 -0.23 16.70 6.37
N GLY A 55 0.95 16.67 5.75
CA GLY A 55 1.27 15.71 4.70
C GLY A 55 1.24 14.27 5.20
N ALA A 56 0.51 13.39 4.51
CA ALA A 56 0.75 11.96 4.62
C ALA A 56 2.14 11.68 4.06
N THR A 57 3.11 11.46 4.94
CA THR A 57 4.47 11.05 4.55
C THR A 57 4.42 9.70 3.84
N GLU A 58 5.46 9.37 3.09
CA GLU A 58 5.58 8.09 2.38
C GLU A 58 5.45 6.91 3.35
N GLU A 59 6.03 7.02 4.54
CA GLU A 59 5.90 6.05 5.63
C GLU A 59 4.43 5.83 6.02
N THR A 60 3.63 6.90 6.08
CA THR A 60 2.20 6.81 6.41
C THR A 60 1.43 6.08 5.31
N ILE A 61 1.77 6.33 4.04
CA ILE A 61 1.17 5.66 2.88
C ILE A 61 1.52 4.18 2.88
N ILE A 62 2.79 3.85 3.09
CA ILE A 62 3.28 2.47 3.18
C ILE A 62 2.56 1.72 4.30
N ALA A 63 2.43 2.33 5.49
CA ALA A 63 1.72 1.74 6.62
C ALA A 63 0.24 1.48 6.30
N ARG A 64 -0.46 2.46 5.74
CA ARG A 64 -1.88 2.36 5.33
C ARG A 64 -2.12 1.26 4.30
N VAL A 65 -1.28 1.19 3.27
CA VAL A 65 -1.38 0.18 2.21
C VAL A 65 -1.04 -1.21 2.76
N GLY A 66 -0.02 -1.31 3.61
CA GLY A 66 0.33 -2.55 4.29
C GLY A 66 -0.81 -3.09 5.17
N GLU A 67 -1.43 -2.22 5.98
CA GLU A 67 -2.62 -2.57 6.77
C GLU A 67 -3.76 -3.05 5.88
N GLY A 68 -4.08 -2.31 4.81
CA GLY A 68 -5.14 -2.69 3.87
C GLY A 68 -4.94 -4.08 3.26
N ILE A 69 -3.72 -4.39 2.81
CA ILE A 69 -3.39 -5.71 2.26
C ILE A 69 -3.59 -6.82 3.29
N VAL A 70 -3.10 -6.63 4.52
CA VAL A 70 -3.22 -7.65 5.58
C VAL A 70 -4.68 -7.85 5.97
N THR A 71 -5.46 -6.78 6.07
CA THR A 71 -6.89 -6.85 6.40
C THR A 71 -7.69 -7.54 5.30
N THR A 72 -7.47 -7.22 4.02
CA THR A 72 -8.17 -7.87 2.90
C THR A 72 -7.86 -9.38 2.85
N ILE A 73 -6.59 -9.76 3.02
CA ILE A 73 -6.21 -11.18 3.03
C ILE A 73 -6.79 -11.90 4.25
N GLY A 74 -6.66 -11.32 5.45
CA GLY A 74 -7.10 -11.95 6.70
C GLY A 74 -8.62 -12.00 6.88
N SER A 75 -9.37 -11.13 6.21
CA SER A 75 -10.84 -11.14 6.21
C SER A 75 -11.45 -12.08 5.15
N SER A 76 -10.64 -12.58 4.22
CA SER A 76 -11.11 -13.48 3.18
C SER A 76 -11.20 -14.93 3.67
N GLU A 77 -12.32 -15.58 3.39
CA GLU A 77 -12.55 -16.99 3.79
C GLU A 77 -11.60 -17.97 3.08
N THR A 78 -11.22 -17.66 1.83
CA THR A 78 -10.30 -18.50 1.05
C THR A 78 -9.29 -17.66 0.28
N HIS A 79 -8.09 -18.21 0.04
CA HIS A 79 -7.07 -17.56 -0.80
C HIS A 79 -7.56 -17.30 -2.22
N LYS A 80 -8.47 -18.15 -2.74
CA LYS A 80 -9.05 -17.98 -4.08
C LYS A 80 -9.89 -16.70 -4.18
N ALA A 81 -10.65 -16.37 -3.14
CA ALA A 81 -11.45 -15.14 -3.13
C ALA A 81 -10.58 -13.89 -3.31
N VAL A 82 -9.39 -13.87 -2.68
CA VAL A 82 -8.41 -12.79 -2.84
C VAL A 82 -7.82 -12.75 -4.25
N LEU A 83 -7.54 -13.92 -4.85
CA LEU A 83 -6.96 -14.02 -6.19
C LEU A 83 -7.96 -13.71 -7.31
N GLU A 84 -9.24 -14.03 -7.11
CA GLU A 84 -10.31 -13.78 -8.08
C GLU A 84 -10.63 -12.29 -8.21
N ASN A 85 -10.59 -11.54 -7.11
CA ASN A 85 -10.87 -10.10 -7.10
C ASN A 85 -9.98 -9.36 -6.08
N PRO A 86 -8.75 -8.98 -6.46
CA PRO A 86 -7.82 -8.31 -5.56
C PRO A 86 -8.20 -6.86 -5.20
N ASP A 87 -9.19 -6.27 -5.89
CA ASP A 87 -9.70 -4.91 -5.63
C ASP A 87 -10.72 -4.84 -4.47
N ARG A 88 -11.06 -5.97 -3.85
CA ARG A 88 -12.15 -6.07 -2.87
C ARG A 88 -11.72 -5.86 -1.42
#